data_AF-A0A2N3ANF2-F1
#
_entry.id   AF-A0A2N3ANF2-F1
#
_cell.length_a   1.000
_cell.length_b   1.000
_cell.length_c   1.000
_cell.angle_alpha   90.00
_cell.angle_beta   90.00
_cell.angle_gamma   90.00
#
_symmetry.space_group_name_H-M   'P 1'
#
loop_
_entity.id
_entity.type
_entity.pdbx_description
1 polymer ?
#
loop_
_entity_poly.entity_id
_entity_poly.type
_entity_poly.pdbx_seq_one_letter_code
_entity_poly.pdbx_strand_id
1 'polypeptide(L)'
;MPEIQEEEIDLREYINVLLKRKGIIILIFLIAVITAALVSYFALSPVYQSSAVFSVAKIDGRPVINITEALEIMKSNVVLDEVINRMGLKETAKQLSSQITTESLIGTNFIKVSVEHDTPEKAKSLVENIIEVFIKQN
;
A
#
# COMPACT_ATOMS: atom_id res chain seq x y z
N MET A 1 24.64 -7.95 61.07
CA MET A 1 24.44 -7.84 59.61
C MET A 1 22.98 -8.17 59.35
N PRO A 2 22.18 -7.33 58.67
CA PRO A 2 20.79 -7.67 58.40
C PRO A 2 20.74 -8.75 57.31
N GLU A 3 19.96 -9.81 57.53
CA GLU A 3 19.60 -10.80 56.52
C GLU A 3 18.81 -10.12 55.42
N ILE A 4 19.33 -10.18 54.20
CA ILE A 4 18.59 -9.79 52.99
C ILE A 4 17.73 -11.02 52.68
N GLN A 5 16.43 -10.95 52.99
CA GLN A 5 15.49 -12.01 52.61
C GLN A 5 15.38 -12.03 51.08
N GLU A 6 15.75 -13.13 50.43
CA GLU A 6 15.50 -13.33 49.01
C GLU A 6 14.00 -13.61 48.82
N GLU A 7 13.25 -12.62 48.32
CA GLU A 7 11.86 -12.83 47.91
C GLU A 7 11.83 -13.70 46.64
N GLU A 8 11.50 -14.98 46.80
CA GLU A 8 11.23 -15.87 45.67
C GLU A 8 9.88 -15.51 45.02
N ILE A 9 9.91 -15.20 43.73
CA ILE A 9 8.73 -14.82 42.95
C ILE A 9 7.95 -16.09 42.54
N ASP A 10 6.78 -16.35 43.14
CA ASP A 10 5.87 -17.44 42.70
C ASP A 10 4.93 -16.96 41.58
N LEU A 11 5.10 -17.51 40.38
CA LEU A 11 4.27 -17.21 39.20
C LEU A 11 2.78 -17.54 39.39
N ARG A 12 2.43 -18.51 40.25
CA ARG A 12 1.03 -18.88 40.50
C ARG A 12 0.26 -17.77 41.20
N GLU A 13 0.93 -16.99 42.04
CA GLU A 13 0.31 -15.86 42.73
C GLU A 13 -0.12 -14.78 41.74
N TYR A 14 0.73 -14.45 40.76
CA TYR A 14 0.39 -13.52 39.67
C TYR A 14 -0.79 -14.00 38.83
N ILE A 15 -0.84 -15.29 38.49
CA ILE A 15 -1.96 -15.87 37.74
C ILE A 15 -3.27 -15.73 38.53
N ASN A 16 -3.25 -16.00 39.83
CA ASN A 16 -4.43 -15.84 40.68
C ASN A 16 -4.92 -14.37 40.75
N VAL A 17 -4.00 -13.40 40.77
CA VAL A 17 -4.33 -11.97 40.70
C VAL A 17 -5.02 -11.62 39.37
N LEU A 18 -4.52 -12.12 38.25
CA LEU A 18 -5.11 -11.92 36.93
C LEU A 18 -6.52 -12.56 36.84
N LEU A 19 -6.68 -13.79 37.31
CA LEU A 19 -7.97 -14.50 37.31
C LEU A 19 -9.01 -13.80 38.22
N LYS A 20 -8.58 -13.24 39.35
CA LYS A 20 -9.44 -12.47 40.25
C LYS A 20 -9.94 -11.16 39.60
N ARG A 21 -9.16 -10.57 38.69
CA ARG A 21 -9.49 -9.33 37.97
C ARG A 21 -9.92 -9.54 36.52
N LYS A 22 -10.23 -10.77 36.10
CA LYS A 22 -10.63 -11.10 34.71
C LYS A 22 -11.73 -10.23 34.13
N GLY A 23 -12.66 -9.74 34.96
CA GLY A 23 -13.72 -8.82 34.53
C GLY A 23 -13.19 -7.48 34.02
N ILE A 24 -12.20 -6.90 34.70
CA ILE A 24 -11.56 -5.65 34.26
C ILE A 24 -10.80 -5.89 32.95
N ILE A 25 -10.09 -7.01 32.85
CA ILE A 25 -9.33 -7.41 31.65
C ILE A 25 -10.27 -7.58 30.45
N ILE A 26 -11.39 -8.27 30.64
CA ILE A 26 -12.40 -8.46 29.58
C ILE A 26 -13.01 -7.11 29.19
N LEU A 27 -13.29 -6.23 30.15
CA LEU A 27 -13.86 -4.92 29.86
C LEU A 27 -12.93 -4.06 29.00
N ILE A 28 -11.66 -3.92 29.39
CA ILE A 28 -10.68 -3.14 28.60
C ILE A 28 -10.46 -3.75 27.23
N PHE A 29 -10.45 -5.08 27.14
CA PHE A 29 -10.32 -5.81 25.88
C PHE A 29 -11.51 -5.53 24.97
N LEU A 30 -12.75 -5.61 25.49
CA LEU A 30 -13.95 -5.30 24.73
C LEU A 30 -13.96 -3.85 24.25
N ILE A 31 -13.57 -2.89 25.09
CA ILE A 31 -13.47 -1.48 24.70
C ILE A 31 -12.46 -1.34 23.55
N ALA A 32 -11.28 -1.95 23.66
CA ALA A 32 -10.26 -1.91 22.61
C ALA A 32 -10.72 -2.55 21.29
N VAL A 33 -11.44 -3.68 21.36
CA VAL A 33 -11.96 -4.36 20.16
C VAL A 33 -13.07 -3.52 19.51
N ILE A 34 -13.97 -2.95 20.31
CA ILE A 34 -15.07 -2.11 19.79
C ILE A 34 -14.50 -0.85 19.13
N THR A 35 -13.53 -0.18 19.76
CA THR A 35 -12.90 1.01 19.17
C THR A 35 -12.16 0.65 17.88
N ALA A 36 -11.41 -0.45 17.85
CA ALA A 36 -10.76 -0.93 16.64
C ALA A 36 -11.76 -1.25 15.52
N ALA A 37 -12.88 -1.90 15.84
CA ALA A 37 -13.93 -2.22 14.88
C ALA A 37 -14.60 -0.97 14.31
N LEU A 38 -14.91 0.02 15.16
CA LEU A 38 -15.48 1.29 14.72
C LEU A 38 -14.53 2.05 13.80
N VAL A 39 -13.24 2.14 14.15
CA VAL A 39 -12.25 2.80 13.30
C VAL A 39 -12.08 2.06 11.96
N SER A 40 -11.99 0.73 12.00
CA SER A 40 -11.83 -0.10 10.80
C SER A 40 -13.01 0.06 9.84
N TYR A 41 -14.25 0.05 10.35
CA TYR A 41 -15.45 0.10 9.49
C TYR A 41 -15.79 1.51 8.99
N PHE A 42 -15.57 2.55 9.81
CA PHE A 42 -16.01 3.92 9.48
C PHE A 42 -14.90 4.84 8.98
N ALA A 43 -13.64 4.63 9.37
CA ALA A 43 -12.54 5.54 9.04
C ALA A 43 -11.61 5.02 7.94
N LEU A 44 -11.47 3.70 7.77
CA LEU A 44 -10.60 3.11 6.76
C LEU A 44 -11.44 2.73 5.52
N SER A 45 -11.14 3.37 4.39
CA SER A 45 -11.66 2.95 3.09
C SER A 45 -10.97 1.66 2.63
N PRO A 46 -11.67 0.74 1.94
CA PRO A 46 -11.02 -0.41 1.31
C PRO A 46 -10.02 0.08 0.25
N VAL A 47 -8.88 -0.60 0.16
CA VAL A 47 -7.83 -0.31 -0.82
C VAL A 47 -7.79 -1.44 -1.84
N TYR A 48 -8.04 -1.11 -3.10
CA TYR A 48 -7.99 -2.05 -4.22
C TYR A 48 -6.77 -1.74 -5.09
N GLN A 49 -5.98 -2.78 -5.38
CA GLN A 49 -4.85 -2.66 -6.27
C GLN A 49 -5.19 -3.28 -7.63
N SER A 50 -4.97 -2.52 -8.70
CA SER A 50 -4.93 -3.04 -10.07
C SER A 50 -3.49 -3.02 -10.57
N SER A 51 -3.11 -4.04 -11.34
CA SER A 51 -1.77 -4.15 -11.91
C SER A 51 -1.82 -4.59 -13.37
N ALA A 52 -0.93 -4.04 -14.19
CA ALA A 52 -0.70 -4.46 -15.56
C ALA A 52 0.78 -4.70 -15.80
N VAL A 53 1.09 -5.68 -16.65
CA VAL A 53 2.45 -6.05 -17.03
C VAL A 53 2.57 -5.94 -18.55
N PHE A 54 3.54 -5.18 -19.03
CA PHE A 54 3.78 -5.00 -20.46
C PHE A 54 5.28 -5.08 -20.78
N SER A 55 5.61 -5.48 -22.01
CA SER A 55 7.01 -5.54 -22.48
C SER A 55 7.39 -4.25 -23.18
N VAL A 56 8.60 -3.77 -22.92
CA VAL A 56 9.23 -2.73 -23.75
C VAL A 56 9.62 -3.32 -25.10
N ALA A 57 9.34 -2.59 -26.18
CA ALA A 57 9.70 -2.97 -27.54
C ALA A 57 11.22 -3.06 -27.73
N LYS A 58 11.67 -3.97 -28.60
CA LYS A 58 13.08 -4.13 -28.97
C LYS A 58 13.25 -3.98 -30.46
N ILE A 59 14.26 -3.20 -30.86
CA ILE A 59 14.74 -3.11 -32.24
C ILE A 59 16.18 -3.62 -32.25
N ASP A 60 16.47 -4.60 -33.10
CA ASP A 60 17.79 -5.27 -33.20
C ASP A 60 18.34 -5.77 -31.86
N GLY A 61 17.44 -6.31 -31.01
CA GLY A 61 17.79 -6.86 -29.69
C GLY A 61 18.05 -5.80 -28.60
N ARG A 62 18.03 -4.51 -28.94
CA ARG A 62 18.17 -3.40 -28.00
C ARG A 62 16.80 -2.84 -27.64
N PRO A 63 16.53 -2.55 -26.35
CA PRO A 63 15.27 -1.94 -25.96
C PRO A 63 15.19 -0.52 -26.53
N VAL A 64 14.02 -0.15 -27.07
CA VAL A 64 13.76 1.17 -27.67
C VAL A 64 13.88 2.28 -26.63
N ILE A 65 13.54 1.97 -25.37
CA ILE A 65 13.70 2.86 -24.22
C ILE A 65 14.33 2.09 -23.06
N ASN A 66 15.16 2.75 -22.26
CA ASN A 66 15.70 2.14 -21.05
C ASN A 66 14.57 1.88 -20.05
N ILE A 67 14.55 0.71 -19.42
CA ILE A 67 13.49 0.37 -18.46
C ILE A 67 13.45 1.37 -17.29
N THR A 68 14.61 1.78 -16.77
CA THR A 68 14.67 2.76 -15.67
C THR A 68 14.11 4.11 -16.09
N GLU A 69 14.42 4.55 -17.31
CA GLU A 69 13.89 5.79 -17.89
C GLU A 69 12.37 5.71 -18.10
N ALA A 70 11.87 4.57 -18.59
CA ALA A 70 10.43 4.33 -18.72
C ALA A 70 9.70 4.42 -17.37
N LEU A 71 10.28 3.84 -16.30
CA LEU A 71 9.73 3.93 -14.94
C LEU A 71 9.64 5.38 -14.45
N GLU A 72 10.67 6.18 -14.69
CA GLU A 72 10.69 7.60 -14.30
C GLU A 72 9.69 8.43 -15.11
N ILE A 73 9.60 8.20 -16.43
CA ILE A 73 8.66 8.91 -17.30
C ILE A 73 7.21 8.60 -16.91
N MET A 74 6.88 7.34 -16.62
CA MET A 74 5.53 6.98 -16.16
C MET A 74 5.13 7.66 -14.86
N LYS A 75 6.09 7.97 -13.99
CA LYS A 75 5.86 8.69 -12.73
C LYS A 75 6.03 10.21 -12.84
N SER A 76 6.36 10.70 -14.02
CA SER A 76 6.59 12.13 -14.25
C SER A 76 5.28 12.91 -14.21
N ASN A 77 5.34 14.17 -13.77
CA ASN A 77 4.17 15.04 -13.75
C ASN A 77 3.56 15.21 -15.15
N VAL A 78 4.36 15.20 -16.23
CA VAL A 78 3.87 15.35 -17.61
C VAL A 78 2.91 14.23 -18.00
N VAL A 79 3.23 12.98 -17.65
CA VAL A 79 2.36 11.82 -17.91
C VAL A 79 1.16 11.85 -16.96
N LEU A 80 1.39 12.10 -15.67
CA LEU A 80 0.33 12.03 -14.66
C LEU A 80 -0.69 13.17 -14.77
N ASP A 81 -0.26 14.38 -15.14
CA ASP A 81 -1.15 15.52 -15.38
C ASP A 81 -2.05 15.26 -16.59
N GLU A 82 -1.54 14.64 -17.66
CA GLU A 82 -2.34 14.23 -18.82
C GLU A 82 -3.39 13.18 -18.42
N VAL A 83 -3.03 12.20 -17.58
CA VAL A 83 -3.98 11.21 -17.05
C VAL A 83 -5.06 11.88 -16.20
N ILE A 84 -4.67 12.81 -15.32
CA ILE A 84 -5.60 13.59 -14.47
C ILE A 84 -6.58 14.40 -15.32
N ASN A 85 -6.09 15.09 -16.35
CA ASN A 85 -6.90 15.89 -17.26
C ASN A 85 -7.87 15.02 -18.06
N ARG A 86 -7.42 13.86 -18.56
CA ARG A 86 -8.24 12.93 -19.34
C ARG A 86 -9.35 12.28 -18.53
N MET A 87 -9.06 11.94 -17.28
CA MET A 87 -10.02 11.29 -16.38
C MET A 87 -10.86 12.28 -15.55
N GLY A 88 -10.56 13.58 -15.62
CA GLY A 88 -11.24 14.63 -14.86
C GLY A 88 -11.06 14.48 -13.34
N LEU A 89 -9.87 14.02 -12.92
CA LEU A 89 -9.58 13.77 -11.50
C LEU A 89 -9.33 15.10 -10.78
N LYS A 90 -9.68 15.14 -9.49
CA LYS A 90 -9.48 16.33 -8.63
C LYS A 90 -8.18 16.30 -7.82
N GLU A 91 -7.36 15.28 -8.04
CA GLU A 91 -6.08 15.10 -7.35
C GLU A 91 -4.92 15.69 -8.14
N THR A 92 -3.79 15.88 -7.47
CA THR A 92 -2.56 16.38 -8.07
C THR A 92 -1.67 15.23 -8.55
N ALA A 93 -0.79 15.48 -9.54
CA ALA A 93 0.18 14.48 -10.00
C ALA A 93 1.03 13.90 -8.86
N LYS A 94 1.31 14.68 -7.81
CA LYS A 94 2.05 14.19 -6.64
C LYS A 94 1.26 13.17 -5.82
N GLN A 95 -0.05 13.39 -5.65
CA GLN A 95 -0.93 12.44 -4.96
C GLN A 95 -1.07 11.15 -5.77
N LEU A 96 -1.25 11.29 -7.09
CA LEU A 96 -1.34 10.15 -7.98
C LEU A 96 -0.02 9.36 -8.04
N SER A 97 1.13 10.04 -8.13
CA SER A 97 2.46 9.41 -8.12
C SER A 97 2.71 8.57 -6.87
N SER A 98 2.20 9.00 -5.71
CA SER A 98 2.31 8.23 -4.46
C SER A 98 1.45 6.96 -4.42
N GLN A 99 0.38 6.91 -5.21
CA GLN A 99 -0.51 5.74 -5.34
C GLN A 99 -0.03 4.77 -6.44
N ILE A 100 0.97 5.18 -7.25
CA ILE A 100 1.50 4.39 -8.35
C ILE A 100 2.82 3.71 -7.95
N THR A 101 2.85 2.39 -8.11
CA THR A 101 4.05 1.58 -7.99
C THR A 101 4.45 1.03 -9.35
N THR A 102 5.66 1.37 -9.80
CA THR A 102 6.23 0.91 -11.07
C THR A 102 7.48 0.09 -10.77
N GLU A 103 7.54 -1.14 -11.28
CA GLU A 103 8.61 -2.10 -11.03
C GLU A 103 9.11 -2.71 -12.35
N SER A 104 10.42 -2.91 -12.46
CA SER A 104 11.01 -3.72 -13.52
C SER A 104 11.13 -5.17 -13.06
N LEU A 105 10.73 -6.12 -13.91
CA LEU A 105 10.95 -7.53 -13.64
C LEU A 105 12.39 -7.91 -14.00
N ILE A 106 13.19 -8.22 -12.98
CA ILE A 106 14.64 -8.50 -13.07
C ILE A 106 14.93 -9.53 -14.17
N GLY A 107 15.91 -9.22 -15.02
CA GLY A 107 16.35 -10.11 -16.11
C GLY A 107 15.38 -10.17 -17.30
N THR A 108 14.35 -9.32 -17.32
CA THR A 108 13.38 -9.24 -18.42
C THR A 108 13.22 -7.81 -18.93
N ASN A 109 12.40 -7.62 -19.97
CA ASN A 109 12.01 -6.30 -20.48
C ASN A 109 10.56 -5.97 -20.10
N PHE A 110 10.04 -6.66 -19.09
CA PHE A 110 8.69 -6.44 -18.60
C PHE A 110 8.70 -5.40 -17.49
N ILE A 111 7.73 -4.51 -17.57
CA ILE A 111 7.42 -3.50 -16.57
C ILE A 111 6.08 -3.83 -15.96
N LYS A 112 6.01 -3.82 -14.64
CA LYS A 112 4.77 -3.92 -13.87
C LYS A 112 4.39 -2.55 -13.34
N VAL A 113 3.18 -2.13 -13.65
CA VAL A 113 2.57 -0.90 -13.10
C VAL A 113 1.41 -1.32 -12.24
N SER A 114 1.35 -0.78 -11.01
CA SER A 114 0.29 -1.05 -10.05
C SER A 114 -0.24 0.27 -9.50
N VAL A 115 -1.56 0.37 -9.34
CA VAL A 115 -2.23 1.53 -8.77
C VAL A 115 -3.21 1.07 -7.71
N GLU A 116 -3.20 1.77 -6.58
CA GLU A 116 -4.13 1.56 -5.46
C GLU A 116 -5.24 2.63 -5.47
N HIS A 117 -6.49 2.22 -5.31
CA HIS A 117 -7.63 3.13 -5.23
C HIS A 117 -8.80 2.56 -4.40
N ASP A 118 -9.75 3.42 -4.01
CA ASP A 118 -10.96 3.10 -3.25
C ASP A 118 -11.91 2.08 -3.91
N THR A 119 -11.80 1.90 -5.23
CA THR A 119 -12.72 1.10 -6.04
C THR A 119 -11.94 0.34 -7.11
N PRO A 120 -12.33 -0.91 -7.40
CA PRO A 120 -11.62 -1.74 -8.38
C PRO A 120 -11.69 -1.16 -9.80
N GLU A 121 -12.81 -0.53 -10.15
CA GLU A 121 -13.03 0.09 -11.46
C GLU A 121 -12.08 1.27 -11.67
N LYS A 122 -11.97 2.18 -10.70
CA LYS A 122 -11.03 3.31 -10.80
C LYS A 122 -9.58 2.84 -10.82
N ALA A 123 -9.21 1.88 -9.96
CA ALA A 123 -7.85 1.32 -9.96
C ALA A 123 -7.49 0.73 -11.34
N LYS A 124 -8.43 -0.01 -11.96
CA LYS A 124 -8.26 -0.54 -13.31
C LYS A 124 -8.14 0.56 -14.36
N SER A 125 -9.09 1.49 -14.38
CA SER A 125 -9.09 2.59 -15.37
C SER A 125 -7.85 3.48 -15.25
N LEU A 126 -7.34 3.71 -14.04
CA LEU A 126 -6.09 4.45 -13.84
C LEU A 126 -4.89 3.73 -14.48
N VAL A 127 -4.72 2.43 -14.21
CA VAL A 127 -3.64 1.62 -14.82
C VAL A 127 -3.73 1.67 -16.35
N GLU A 128 -4.92 1.46 -16.92
CA GLU A 128 -5.14 1.49 -18.36
C GLU A 128 -4.80 2.86 -18.96
N ASN A 129 -5.27 3.95 -18.34
CA ASN A 129 -5.01 5.30 -18.84
C ASN A 129 -3.52 5.69 -18.73
N ILE A 130 -2.83 5.30 -17.66
CA ILE A 130 -1.39 5.54 -17.52
C ILE A 130 -0.63 4.87 -18.66
N ILE A 131 -0.97 3.61 -18.97
CA ILE A 131 -0.33 2.87 -20.07
C ILE A 131 -0.65 3.51 -21.41
N GLU A 132 -1.90 3.88 -21.67
CA GLU A 132 -2.29 4.52 -22.92
C GLU A 132 -1.61 5.87 -23.12
N VAL A 133 -1.51 6.71 -22.08
CA VAL A 133 -0.81 8.00 -22.16
C VAL A 133 0.69 7.79 -22.40
N PHE A 134 1.30 6.83 -21.71
CA PHE A 134 2.71 6.48 -21.90
C PHE A 134 3.01 6.05 -23.34
N ILE A 135 2.15 5.20 -23.94
CA ILE A 135 2.25 4.76 -25.33
C ILE A 135 1.94 5.91 -26.31
N LYS A 136 0.99 6.80 -26.00
CA LYS A 136 0.67 7.92 -26.89
C LYS A 136 1.81 8.94 -26.96
N GLN A 137 2.59 9.09 -25.89
CA GLN A 137 3.73 10.00 -25.85
C GLN A 137 5.02 9.41 -26.45
N ASN A 138 5.06 8.11 -26.80
CA ASN A 138 6.26 7.40 -27.30
C ASN A 138 5.95 6.38 -28.39
#